data_AF-A0A0K8Q8S7-F1
#
_entry.id   AF-A0A0K8Q8S7-F1
#
_cell.length_a   1.000
_cell.length_b   1.000
_cell.length_c   1.000
_cell.angle_alpha   90.00
_cell.angle_beta   90.00
_cell.angle_gamma   90.00
#
_symmetry.space_group_name_H-M   'P 1'
#
loop_
_entity.id
_entity.type
_entity.pdbx_description
1 polymer ?
#
loop_
_entity_poly.entity_id
_entity_poly.type
_entity_poly.pdbx_seq_one_letter_code
_entity_poly.pdbx_strand_id
1 'polypeptide(L)' 'TAAARKKAIGAAMQDAAAVLGNTPSIARKSYVDPRLLDHYAAGETIDPKRADSAESELRALLYGEGEVVAMGKAG' A
#
# COMPACT_ATOMS: atom_id res chain seq x y z
N THR A 1 -6.18 -8.56 -11.69
CA THR A 1 -5.57 -8.23 -13.01
C THR A 1 -4.71 -6.98 -12.89
N ALA A 2 -3.81 -6.70 -13.84
CA ALA A 2 -2.98 -5.49 -13.82
C ALA A 2 -3.83 -4.20 -13.83
N ALA A 3 -4.94 -4.19 -14.58
CA ALA A 3 -5.87 -3.07 -14.63
C ALA A 3 -6.54 -2.81 -13.26
N ALA A 4 -6.96 -3.85 -12.55
CA ALA A 4 -7.54 -3.72 -11.20
C ALA A 4 -6.53 -3.13 -10.21
N ARG A 5 -5.27 -3.57 -10.24
CA ARG A 5 -4.20 -3.00 -9.39
C ARG A 5 -3.94 -1.53 -9.71
N LYS A 6 -3.89 -1.16 -10.99
CA LYS A 6 -3.71 0.25 -11.40
C LYS A 6 -4.86 1.13 -10.89
N LYS A 7 -6.10 0.62 -10.94
CA LYS A 7 -7.28 1.31 -10.39
C LYS A 7 -7.16 1.48 -8.87
N ALA A 8 -6.78 0.42 -8.14
CA ALA A 8 -6.62 0.47 -6.69
C ALA A 8 -5.53 1.47 -6.27
N ILE A 9 -4.38 1.45 -6.94
CA ILE A 9 -3.30 2.42 -6.72
C ILE A 9 -3.81 3.85 -6.98
N GLY A 10 -4.56 4.06 -8.06
CA GLY A 10 -5.15 5.37 -8.37
C GLY A 10 -6.04 5.90 -7.24
N ALA A 11 -6.93 5.06 -6.73
CA ALA A 11 -7.80 5.40 -5.59
C ALA A 11 -6.97 5.72 -4.33
N ALA A 12 -6.00 4.87 -3.97
CA ALA A 12 -5.15 5.10 -2.81
C ALA A 12 -4.38 6.44 -2.87
N MET A 13 -3.90 6.83 -4.06
CA MET A 13 -3.24 8.14 -4.22
C MET A 13 -4.22 9.31 -4.13
N GLN A 14 -5.48 9.13 -4.54
CA GLN A 14 -6.54 10.14 -4.36
C GLN A 14 -6.85 10.34 -2.87
N ASP A 15 -7.00 9.24 -2.12
CA ASP A 15 -7.28 9.29 -0.69
C ASP A 15 -6.12 9.92 0.09
N ALA A 16 -4.87 9.50 -0.20
CA ALA A 16 -3.69 10.09 0.42
C ALA A 16 -3.57 11.59 0.10
N ALA A 17 -3.83 11.99 -1.14
CA ALA A 17 -3.79 13.39 -1.56
C ALA A 17 -4.84 14.24 -0.84
N ALA A 18 -6.03 13.70 -0.61
CA ALA A 18 -7.10 14.37 0.14
C ALA A 18 -6.69 14.62 1.60
N VAL A 19 -6.04 13.65 2.25
CA VAL A 19 -5.53 13.80 3.63
C VAL A 19 -4.38 14.80 3.70
N LEU A 20 -3.44 14.74 2.74
CA LEU A 20 -2.23 15.55 2.75
C LEU A 20 -2.43 16.96 2.15
N GLY A 21 -3.60 17.27 1.60
CA GLY A 21 -3.91 18.56 0.98
C GLY A 21 -3.11 18.85 -0.30
N ASN A 22 -2.75 17.82 -1.06
CA ASN A 22 -1.95 17.93 -2.28
C ASN A 22 -2.57 17.16 -3.46
N THR A 23 -1.87 17.03 -4.60
CA THR A 23 -2.38 16.28 -5.76
C THR A 23 -1.97 14.80 -5.68
N PRO A 24 -2.71 13.87 -6.31
CA PRO A 24 -2.33 12.45 -6.35
C PRO A 24 -0.89 12.23 -6.86
N SER A 25 -0.46 13.07 -7.81
CA SER A 25 0.91 13.05 -8.34
C SER A 25 1.95 13.46 -7.30
N ILE A 26 1.66 14.45 -6.44
CA ILE A 26 2.56 14.91 -5.38
C ILE A 26 2.59 13.89 -4.23
N ALA A 27 1.43 13.37 -3.81
CA ALA A 27 1.34 12.30 -2.82
C ALA A 27 2.22 11.10 -3.24
N ARG A 28 2.05 10.62 -4.47
CA ARG A 28 2.82 9.49 -5.01
C ARG A 28 4.32 9.76 -5.04
N LYS A 29 4.75 10.94 -5.49
CA LYS A 29 6.17 11.25 -5.71
C LYS A 29 6.93 11.61 -4.45
N SER A 30 6.25 12.14 -3.44
CA SER A 30 6.91 12.81 -2.30
C SER A 30 6.59 12.18 -0.94
N TYR A 31 5.51 11.41 -0.83
CA TYR A 31 5.03 10.87 0.45
C TYR A 31 4.94 9.35 0.47
N VAL A 32 4.88 8.69 -0.68
CA VAL A 32 4.74 7.23 -0.77
C VAL A 32 6.08 6.61 -1.10
N ASP A 33 6.52 5.67 -0.26
CA ASP A 33 7.71 4.86 -0.55
C ASP A 33 7.45 3.98 -1.78
N PRO A 34 8.27 4.04 -2.84
CA PRO A 34 8.08 3.25 -4.04
C PRO A 34 8.06 1.73 -3.78
N ARG A 35 8.79 1.26 -2.76
CA ARG A 35 8.84 -0.17 -2.40
C ARG A 35 7.47 -0.72 -2.02
N LEU A 36 6.61 0.10 -1.40
CA LEU A 36 5.22 -0.29 -1.09
C LEU A 36 4.43 -0.65 -2.36
N LEU A 37 4.66 0.10 -3.44
CA LEU A 37 4.00 -0.14 -4.71
C LEU A 37 4.58 -1.36 -5.42
N ASP A 38 5.88 -1.62 -5.25
CA ASP A 38 6.55 -2.82 -5.78
C ASP A 38 6.03 -4.09 -5.10
N HIS A 39 5.91 -4.09 -3.77
CA HIS A 39 5.27 -5.18 -3.00
C HIS A 39 3.83 -5.42 -3.47
N TYR A 40 3.01 -4.37 -3.58
CA TYR A 40 1.64 -4.50 -4.07
C TYR A 40 1.57 -5.02 -5.53
N ALA A 41 2.53 -4.64 -6.38
CA ALA A 41 2.64 -5.15 -7.74
C ALA A 41 3.03 -6.64 -7.77
N ALA A 42 3.86 -7.09 -6.83
CA ALA A 42 4.24 -8.49 -6.59
C ALA A 42 3.11 -9.32 -5.95
N GLY A 43 2.03 -8.68 -5.50
CA GLY A 43 0.91 -9.36 -4.84
C GLY A 43 1.15 -9.58 -3.36
N GLU A 44 1.92 -8.71 -2.72
CA GLU A 44 2.18 -8.68 -1.28
C GLU A 44 1.50 -7.44 -0.68
N THR A 45 0.91 -7.59 0.50
CA THR A 45 0.23 -6.50 1.20
C THR A 45 0.26 -6.70 2.71
N ILE A 46 -0.16 -5.69 3.46
CA ILE A 46 -0.34 -5.76 4.91
C ILE A 46 -1.55 -6.64 5.25
N ASP A 47 -1.61 -7.23 6.45
CA ASP A 47 -2.79 -8.01 6.86
C ASP A 47 -4.02 -7.09 7.01
N PRO A 48 -5.08 -7.25 6.19
CA PRO A 48 -6.27 -6.40 6.32
C PRO A 48 -7.05 -6.66 7.61
N LYS A 49 -6.84 -7.81 8.28
CA LYS A 49 -7.44 -8.10 9.59
C LYS A 49 -6.76 -7.29 10.71
N ARG A 50 -5.61 -6.69 10.43
CA ARG A 50 -4.82 -5.87 11.36
C ARG A 50 -4.69 -4.41 10.90
N ALA A 51 -5.72 -3.87 10.24
CA ALA A 51 -5.72 -2.50 9.75
C ALA A 51 -5.47 -1.46 10.87
N ASP A 52 -5.94 -1.71 12.09
CA ASP A 52 -5.68 -0.84 13.26
C ASP A 52 -4.18 -0.82 13.67
N SER A 53 -3.38 -1.76 13.15
CA SER A 53 -1.93 -1.85 13.32
C SER A 53 -1.15 -1.56 12.02
N ALA A 54 -1.74 -0.80 11.08
CA ALA A 54 -1.19 -0.58 9.74
C ALA A 54 0.27 -0.10 9.72
N GLU A 55 0.68 0.73 10.68
CA GLU A 55 2.09 1.18 10.77
C GLU A 55 3.04 0.00 11.02
N SER A 56 2.75 -0.85 12.00
CA SER A 56 3.57 -2.02 12.31
C SER A 56 3.60 -3.01 11.16
N GLU A 57 2.45 -3.24 10.51
CA GLU A 57 2.36 -4.10 9.32
C GLU A 57 3.16 -3.55 8.14
N LEU A 58 3.12 -2.23 7.92
CA LEU A 58 3.88 -1.58 6.85
C LEU A 58 5.39 -1.70 7.10
N ARG A 59 5.83 -1.56 8.35
CA ARG A 59 7.23 -1.79 8.73
C ARG A 59 7.63 -3.26 8.49
N ALA A 60 6.79 -4.20 8.90
CA ALA A 60 7.01 -5.62 8.65
C ALA A 60 7.18 -5.92 7.16
N LEU A 61 6.31 -5.35 6.32
CA LEU A 61 6.38 -5.48 4.87
C LEU A 61 7.68 -4.89 4.29
N LEU A 62 8.04 -3.67 4.68
CA LEU A 62 9.16 -2.93 4.08
C LEU A 62 10.55 -3.34 4.58
N TYR A 63 10.64 -3.94 5.77
CA TYR A 63 11.90 -4.28 6.42
C TYR A 63 12.05 -5.78 6.71
N GLY A 64 11.05 -6.60 6.37
CA GLY A 64 11.05 -8.04 6.66
C GLY A 64 10.89 -8.36 8.16
N GLU A 65 10.41 -7.41 8.95
CA GLU A 65 10.18 -7.54 10.39
C GLU A 65 8.77 -8.10 10.67
N GLY A 66 8.46 -9.33 10.22
CA GLY A 66 7.16 -9.96 10.48
C GLY A 66 6.61 -10.79 9.31
N GLU A 67 5.36 -11.23 9.42
CA GLU A 67 4.71 -12.10 8.44
C GLU A 67 4.13 -11.28 7.27
N VAL A 68 4.75 -11.38 6.09
CA VAL A 68 4.26 -10.73 4.86
C VAL A 68 3.07 -11.51 4.30
N VAL A 69 1.93 -10.82 4.09
CA VAL A 69 0.71 -11.48 3.60
C VAL A 69 0.63 -11.41 2.09
N ALA A 70 0.58 -12.58 1.45
CA ALA A 70 0.22 -12.66 0.04
C ALA A 70 -1.23 -12.20 -0.14
N MET A 71 -1.48 -11.36 -1.15
CA MET A 71 -2.76 -10.70 -1.44
C MET A 71 -3.94 -11.67 -1.67
N GLY A 72 -3.68 -12.99 -1.75
CA GLY A 72 -4.68 -14.07 -1.84
C GLY A 72 -4.96 -14.83 -0.54
N LYS A 73 -4.26 -14.56 0.57
CA LYS A 73 -4.52 -15.16 1.89
C LYS A 73 -5.43 -14.33 2.78
N ALA A 74 -5.80 -13.13 2.33
CA ALA A 74 -6.70 -12.19 2.99
C ALA A 74 -8.20 -12.57 2.87
N GLY A 75 -8.51 -13.86 2.85
CA GLY A 75 -9.88 -14.39 2.92
C GLY A 75 -10.46 -14.30 4.33
#